data_AF-A0A967GK46-F1
#
_entry.id   AF-A0A967GK46-F1
#
_cell.length_a   1.000
_cell.length_b   1.000
_cell.length_c   1.000
_cell.angle_alpha   90.00
_cell.angle_beta   90.00
_cell.angle_gamma   90.00
#
_symmetry.space_group_name_H-M   'P 1'
#
loop_
_entity.id
_entity.type
_entity.pdbx_description
1 polymer ?
#
loop_
_entity_poly.entity_id
_entity_poly.type
_entity_poly.pdbx_seq_one_letter_code
_entity_poly.pdbx_strand_id
1 'polypeptide(L)' 'GGMVAKLREITTKRGDRMGFVTLEDLKGSVEVVVFSDLYSQAVILIKSEKPL' A
#
# COMPACT_ATOMS: atom_id res chain seq x y z
N GLY A 1 17.08 1.67 -0.77
CA GLY A 1 16.34 0.42 -0.95
C GLY A 1 15.16 0.51 -0.02
N GLY A 2 13.99 0.84 -0.55
CA GLY A 2 12.81 1.11 0.28
C GLY A 2 12.19 -0.18 0.77
N MET A 3 12.19 -0.41 2.08
CA MET A 3 11.42 -1.49 2.69
C MET A 3 9.99 -1.00 2.93
N VAL A 4 9.01 -1.86 2.64
CA VAL A 4 7.61 -1.61 3.04
C VAL A 4 7.55 -1.71 4.56
N ALA A 5 7.48 -0.57 5.23
CA ALA A 5 7.45 -0.50 6.68
C ALA A 5 6.05 -0.81 7.24
N LYS A 6 4.98 -0.45 6.51
CA LYS A 6 3.61 -0.68 6.98
C LYS A 6 2.59 -0.65 5.85
N LEU A 7 1.62 -1.57 5.88
CA LEU A 7 0.44 -1.55 5.02
C LEU A 7 -0.81 -1.36 5.88
N ARG A 8 -1.66 -0.37 5.55
CA ARG A 8 -2.93 -0.12 6.22
C ARG A 8 -4.08 -0.13 5.22
N GLU A 9 -4.95 -1.14 5.30
CA GLU A 9 -6.12 -1.26 4.44
C GLU A 9 -7.33 -0.54 5.07
N ILE A 10 -8.08 0.23 4.29
CA ILE A 10 -9.27 0.95 4.73
C ILE A 10 -10.40 0.67 3.73
N THR A 11 -11.60 0.36 4.23
CA THR A 11 -12.79 0.24 3.39
C THR A 11 -13.52 1.57 3.34
N THR A 12 -13.77 2.09 2.14
CA THR A 12 -14.54 3.31 1.93
C THR A 12 -16.01 3.09 2.26
N LYS A 13 -16.77 4.18 2.46
CA LYS A 13 -18.22 4.10 2.69
C LYS A 13 -19.00 3.46 1.52
N ARG A 14 -18.40 3.40 0.33
CA ARG A 14 -18.99 2.76 -0.87
C ARG A 14 -18.74 1.25 -0.90
N GLY A 15 -17.91 0.72 0.00
CA GLY A 15 -17.54 -0.70 0.07
C GLY A 15 -16.19 -1.01 -0.60
N ASP A 16 -15.59 -0.05 -1.29
CA ASP A 16 -14.32 -0.27 -1.99
C ASP A 16 -13.13 -0.24 -1.02
N ARG A 17 -12.14 -1.11 -1.24
CA ARG A 17 -10.93 -1.20 -0.42
C ARG A 17 -9.84 -0.27 -0.94
N MET A 18 -9.21 0.49 -0.06
CA MET A 18 -8.03 1.33 -0.32
C MET A 18 -6.89 0.93 0.61
N GLY A 19 -5.66 1.35 0.30
CA GLY A 19 -4.48 1.03 1.09
C GLY A 19 -3.55 2.22 1.29
N PHE A 20 -2.97 2.34 2.48
CA PHE A 20 -1.86 3.23 2.79
C PHE A 20 -0.60 2.39 2.92
N VAL A 21 0.44 2.73 2.18
CA VAL A 21 1.73 2.04 2.21
C VAL A 21 2.76 3.01 2.74
N THR A 22 3.38 2.69 3.86
CA THR A 22 4.54 3.42 4.36
C THR A 22 5.78 2.73 3.84
N LEU A 23 6.56 3.43 3.01
CA LEU A 23 7.85 2.98 2.50
C LEU A 23 8.94 3.70 3.30
N GLU A 24 9.85 2.95 3.90
CA GLU A 24 10.95 3.49 4.66
C GLU A 24 12.27 3.14 3.96
N ASP A 25 13.06 4.15 3.64
CA ASP A 25 14.43 3.99 3.15
C ASP A 25 15.39 4.66 4.13
N LEU A 26 16.69 4.44 3.95
CA LEU A 26 17.79 4.93 4.79
C LEU A 26 17.80 6.46 5.00
N LYS A 27 17.06 7.22 4.18
CA LYS A 27 16.98 8.69 4.24
C LYS A 27 15.65 9.22 4.79
N GLY A 28 14.65 8.37 4.99
CA GLY A 28 13.35 8.79 5.51
C GLY A 28 12.20 7.89 5.08
N SER A 29 11.03 8.17 5.65
CA SER A 29 9.77 7.49 5.35
C SER A 29 8.91 8.30 4.38
N VAL A 30 8.36 7.64 3.35
CA VAL A 30 7.35 8.21 2.47
C VAL A 30 6.04 7.44 2.61
N GLU A 31 4.92 8.15 2.59
CA GLU A 31 3.59 7.57 2.68
C GLU A 31 2.91 7.61 1.32
N VAL A 32 2.49 6.45 0.83
CA VAL A 32 1.85 6.26 -0.46
C VAL A 32 0.40 5.86 -0.25
N VAL A 33 -0.52 6.59 -0.87
CA VAL A 33 -1.94 6.29 -0.84
C VAL A 33 -2.35 5.61 -2.14
N VAL A 34 -2.92 4.41 -2.00
CA VAL A 34 -3.48 3.64 -3.11
C VAL A 34 -5.01 3.73 -3.03
N PHE A 35 -5.59 4.48 -3.95
CA PHE A 35 -7.03 4.61 -4.10
C PHE A 35 -7.69 3.30 -4.52
N SER A 36 -8.99 3.21 -4.31
CA SER A 36 -9.78 1.98 -4.43
C SER A 36 -9.62 1.25 -5.75
N ASP A 37 -9.66 2.01 -6.84
CA ASP A 37 -9.65 1.48 -8.19
C ASP A 37 -8.30 0.78 -8.46
N LEU A 38 -7.20 1.43 -8.08
CA LEU A 38 -5.86 0.89 -8.20
C LEU A 38 -5.58 -0.21 -7.17
N TYR A 39 -6.10 -0.07 -5.96
CA TYR A 39 -5.94 -1.06 -4.90
C TYR A 39 -6.60 -2.38 -5.28
N SER A 40 -7.77 -2.36 -5.91
CA SER A 40 -8.45 -3.58 -6.38
C SER A 40 -7.60 -4.40 -7.36
N GLN A 41 -6.80 -3.75 -8.20
CA GLN A 41 -5.92 -4.39 -9.19
C GLN A 41 -4.55 -4.73 -8.59
N ALA A 42 -4.03 -3.85 -7.74
CA ALA A 42 -2.70 -3.97 -7.15
C ALA A 42 -2.68 -4.79 -5.86
N VAL A 43 -3.82 -5.10 -5.22
CA VAL A 43 -3.89 -5.88 -3.97
C VAL A 43 -3.22 -7.24 -4.10
N ILE A 44 -3.30 -7.86 -5.28
CA ILE A 44 -2.65 -9.13 -5.57
C ILE A 44 -1.12 -8.98 -5.53
N LEU A 45 -0.58 -7.89 -6.10
CA LEU A 45 0.85 -7.60 -6.09
C LEU A 45 1.34 -7.14 -4.71
N ILE A 46 0.54 -6.34 -4.01
CA ILE A 46 0.85 -5.82 -2.68
C ILE A 46 0.82 -6.94 -1.61
N LYS A 47 -0.06 -7.93 -1.76
CA LYS A 47 -0.14 -9.10 -0.85
C LYS A 47 0.75 -10.26 -1.27
N SER A 48 1.28 -10.25 -2.49
CA SER A 48 2.33 -11.20 -2.87
C SER A 48 3.59 -10.72 -2.17
N GLU A 49 4.04 -11.45 -1.14
CA GLU A 49 5.18 -11.16 -0.27
C GLU A 49 6.55 -11.14 -0.99
N LYS A 50 6.62 -10.65 -2.23
CA LYS A 50 7.88 -10.44 -2.94
C LYS A 50 8.37 -9.01 -2.70
N PRO A 51 9.59 -8.83 -2.17
CA PRO A 51 10.22 -7.52 -2.15
C PRO A 51 10.35 -7.01 -3.60
N LEU A 52 10.02 -5.74 -3.82
CA LEU A 52 10.25 -5.04 -5.08
C LEU A 52 11.74 -4.69 -5.24
#